data_AF-A0A3D4A3V7-F1
#
_entry.id   AF-A0A3D4A3V7-F1
#
_cell.length_a   1.000
_cell.length_b   1.000
_cell.length_c   1.000
_cell.angle_alpha   90.00
_cell.angle_beta   90.00
_cell.angle_gamma   90.00
#
_symmetry.space_group_name_H-M   'P 1'
#
loop_
_entity.id
_entity.type
_entity.pdbx_description
1 polymer ?
#
loop_
_entity_poly.entity_id
_entity_poly.type
_entity_poly.pdbx_seq_one_letter_code
_entity_poly.pdbx_strand_id
1 'polypeptide(L)'
;MNNGQFESNHLDRRQLTKAAIAAGCLAQPILGSNDTDTIQSIAPIQSWDYKTDTYSPFFPIGWYSFGPWARMQELHDNGANCALYAGLGREDWQVADAKGQMDIAARLGMKVVLGFDGTVAGIVKKDDPTTHAIIKKYVRAFNHHPALLGWQIGDEFSVGAAPAINATSELLTDLGSKHQTWQVHPHTWSNSDVRTLMAMTDVCTYDGYTYLEGMEEFATVASARVLAWQQAKTDLISSNGWAGNVNVTQAVGCKCGDLLFRFPTSREYRWNVFSAIATTGARGTMNWIYSYFGGFYQGEEDRFFEFRDKVVKPVNLEQRRLTHALTHGYDVGHVISNYDTPTSTAIPPATGPYRKFNQVGHILLHDSNVGSYFLIATNNEASPKDLRLDISRLPKRLKSLSVTDRYRNRALLLERQKRGKYILNDTLIGHDVAIYEFR
;
A
#
# COMPACT_ATOMS: atom_id res chain seq x y z
N MET A 1 17.99 45.25 -3.39
CA MET A 1 17.27 44.46 -4.42
C MET A 1 16.67 43.27 -3.71
N ASN A 2 15.36 43.06 -3.88
CA ASN A 2 14.52 42.22 -3.03
C ASN A 2 14.91 40.74 -3.02
N ASN A 3 15.06 40.19 -1.81
CA ASN A 3 15.00 38.76 -1.52
C ASN A 3 13.54 38.31 -1.64
N GLY A 4 13.19 37.64 -2.74
CA GLY A 4 11.92 36.95 -2.89
C GLY A 4 11.97 35.57 -2.22
N GLN A 5 11.01 35.31 -1.35
CA GLN A 5 10.79 34.06 -0.62
C GLN A 5 10.57 32.88 -1.59
N PHE A 6 11.35 31.81 -1.43
CA PHE A 6 11.09 30.50 -2.03
C PHE A 6 10.13 29.69 -1.13
N GLU A 7 8.86 30.09 -1.09
CA GLU A 7 7.76 29.23 -0.65
C GLU A 7 6.82 29.09 -1.86
N SER A 8 6.93 28.04 -2.71
CA SER A 8 5.85 27.87 -3.71
C SER A 8 5.60 26.51 -4.39
N ASN A 9 6.47 25.49 -4.41
CA ASN A 9 6.19 24.31 -5.28
C ASN A 9 5.86 22.99 -4.55
N HIS A 10 6.26 22.81 -3.29
CA HIS A 10 5.99 21.57 -2.53
C HIS A 10 4.63 21.57 -1.83
N LEU A 11 4.22 22.74 -1.33
CA LEU A 11 2.85 22.98 -0.90
C LEU A 11 1.89 22.66 -2.04
N ASP A 12 2.24 22.99 -3.28
CA ASP A 12 1.42 22.72 -4.46
C ASP A 12 1.20 21.22 -4.69
N ARG A 13 2.20 20.32 -4.60
CA ARG A 13 1.97 18.86 -4.75
C ARG A 13 1.13 18.23 -3.66
N ARG A 14 1.37 18.59 -2.39
CA ARG A 14 0.54 18.12 -1.28
C ARG A 14 -0.87 18.74 -1.33
N GLN A 15 -0.99 19.98 -1.80
CA GLN A 15 -2.28 20.62 -2.06
C GLN A 15 -3.00 20.01 -3.26
N LEU A 16 -2.30 19.61 -4.33
CA LEU A 16 -2.86 18.87 -5.46
C LEU A 16 -3.34 17.49 -5.02
N THR A 17 -2.61 16.80 -4.14
CA THR A 17 -3.08 15.56 -3.52
C THR A 17 -4.35 15.80 -2.69
N LYS A 18 -4.39 16.89 -1.90
CA LYS A 18 -5.60 17.30 -1.14
C LYS A 18 -6.76 17.73 -2.06
N ALA A 19 -6.48 18.39 -3.18
CA ALA A 19 -7.47 18.85 -4.15
C ALA A 19 -8.03 17.70 -4.98
N ALA A 20 -7.21 16.69 -5.32
CA ALA A 20 -7.64 15.44 -5.94
C ALA A 20 -8.55 14.63 -5.00
N ILE A 21 -8.30 14.65 -3.67
CA ILE A 21 -9.24 14.10 -2.68
C ILE A 21 -10.57 14.87 -2.71
N ALA A 22 -10.53 16.20 -2.75
CA ALA A 22 -11.75 17.01 -2.83
C ALA A 22 -12.53 16.83 -4.15
N ALA A 23 -11.84 16.62 -5.27
CA ALA A 23 -12.45 16.40 -6.59
C ALA A 23 -12.89 14.95 -6.84
N GLY A 24 -12.21 13.96 -6.25
CA GLY A 24 -12.61 12.54 -6.25
C GLY A 24 -13.77 12.27 -5.29
N CYS A 25 -13.90 13.08 -4.23
CA CYS A 25 -15.08 13.16 -3.38
C CYS A 25 -16.14 14.09 -3.99
N LEU A 26 -16.60 13.82 -5.22
CA LEU A 26 -17.93 14.30 -5.65
C LEU A 26 -19.05 13.49 -4.96
N ALA A 27 -18.95 13.35 -3.63
CA ALA A 27 -20.12 13.31 -2.79
C ALA A 27 -20.44 14.77 -2.51
N GLN A 28 -21.58 15.27 -3.02
CA GLN A 28 -22.03 16.62 -2.70
C GLN A 28 -21.95 16.85 -1.18
N PRO A 29 -21.52 18.05 -0.72
CA PRO A 29 -21.51 18.34 0.70
C PRO A 29 -22.95 18.25 1.20
N ILE A 30 -23.22 17.25 2.05
CA ILE A 30 -24.45 17.21 2.83
C ILE A 30 -24.31 18.35 3.84
N LEU A 31 -24.82 19.52 3.47
CA LEU A 31 -25.02 20.63 4.38
C LEU A 31 -25.91 20.14 5.53
N GLY A 32 -25.30 19.99 6.71
CA GLY A 32 -26.01 19.78 7.97
C GLY A 32 -25.68 18.50 8.72
N SER A 33 -24.46 18.39 9.27
CA SER A 33 -24.24 17.71 10.55
C SER A 33 -22.88 18.11 11.14
N ASN A 34 -22.89 18.69 12.33
CA ASN A 34 -21.71 18.97 13.17
C ASN A 34 -21.12 17.68 13.78
N ASP A 35 -20.94 16.62 12.99
CA ASP A 35 -20.23 15.41 13.44
C ASP A 35 -18.76 15.54 13.02
N THR A 36 -17.89 15.82 13.98
CA THR A 36 -16.43 15.95 13.85
C THR A 36 -15.68 14.63 13.62
N ASP A 37 -16.37 13.55 13.26
CA ASP A 37 -15.76 12.22 13.04
C ASP A 37 -15.58 11.92 11.54
N THR A 38 -14.99 12.84 10.79
CA THR A 38 -14.36 12.44 9.53
C THR A 38 -13.12 11.64 9.88
N ILE A 39 -13.24 10.30 9.93
CA ILE A 39 -12.09 9.41 9.87
C ILE A 39 -11.26 9.91 8.69
N GLN A 40 -10.08 10.43 9.01
CA GLN A 40 -9.24 11.11 8.04
C GLN A 40 -8.62 10.00 7.17
N SER A 41 -9.25 9.72 6.02
CA SER A 41 -8.83 8.63 5.13
C SER A 41 -7.45 8.91 4.55
N ILE A 42 -6.55 7.92 4.52
CA ILE A 42 -5.25 8.06 3.88
C ILE A 42 -5.42 8.39 2.39
N ALA A 43 -4.65 9.37 1.91
CA ALA A 43 -4.70 9.79 0.52
C ALA A 43 -4.30 8.65 -0.44
N PRO A 44 -4.98 8.49 -1.58
CA PRO A 44 -4.54 7.56 -2.61
C PRO A 44 -3.18 7.95 -3.18
N ILE A 45 -2.42 6.94 -3.58
CA ILE A 45 -1.28 7.10 -4.47
C ILE A 45 -1.81 7.63 -5.81
N GLN A 46 -1.07 8.54 -6.42
CA GLN A 46 -1.45 9.23 -7.65
C GLN A 46 -0.52 8.82 -8.79
N SER A 47 -1.09 8.46 -9.93
CA SER A 47 -0.37 8.32 -11.20
C SER A 47 -0.52 9.61 -12.00
N TRP A 48 0.60 10.20 -12.38
CA TRP A 48 0.64 11.37 -13.26
C TRP A 48 0.68 10.93 -14.73
N ASP A 49 -0.17 11.53 -15.56
CA ASP A 49 -0.09 11.46 -17.02
C ASP A 49 0.59 12.73 -17.54
N TYR A 50 1.81 12.58 -18.04
CA TYR A 50 2.61 13.70 -18.56
C TYR A 50 2.04 14.33 -19.84
N LYS A 51 1.18 13.62 -20.58
CA LYS A 51 0.62 14.12 -21.85
C LYS A 51 -0.52 15.10 -21.60
N THR A 52 -1.34 14.82 -20.58
CA THR A 52 -2.51 15.63 -20.22
C THR A 52 -2.27 16.49 -18.99
N ASP A 53 -1.13 16.29 -18.32
CA ASP A 53 -0.77 16.93 -17.07
C ASP A 53 -1.80 16.73 -15.95
N THR A 54 -2.38 15.53 -15.89
CA THR A 54 -3.43 15.17 -14.93
C THR A 54 -3.00 14.03 -14.01
N TYR A 55 -3.61 13.98 -12.82
CA TYR A 55 -3.40 12.91 -11.86
C TYR A 55 -4.63 12.01 -11.75
N SER A 56 -4.41 10.70 -11.60
CA SER A 56 -5.46 9.73 -11.29
C SER A 56 -5.04 8.86 -10.09
N PRO A 57 -5.99 8.49 -9.21
CA PRO A 57 -5.68 7.57 -8.12
C PRO A 57 -5.26 6.21 -8.66
N PHE A 58 -4.38 5.53 -7.92
CA PHE A 58 -3.88 4.21 -8.25
C PHE A 58 -3.72 3.37 -6.98
N PHE A 59 -4.20 2.13 -6.99
CA PHE A 59 -3.95 1.16 -5.92
C PHE A 59 -2.95 0.12 -6.42
N PRO A 60 -1.67 0.17 -5.98
CA PRO A 60 -0.67 -0.78 -6.41
C PRO A 60 -0.85 -2.14 -5.73
N ILE A 61 -0.77 -3.18 -6.56
CA ILE A 61 -0.71 -4.59 -6.21
C ILE A 61 0.55 -5.08 -6.91
N GLY A 62 1.62 -5.33 -6.17
CA GLY A 62 2.91 -5.52 -6.83
C GLY A 62 3.91 -6.38 -6.09
N TRP A 63 5.11 -6.33 -6.63
CA TRP A 63 6.30 -7.01 -6.13
C TRP A 63 7.49 -6.04 -6.18
N TYR A 64 8.42 -6.21 -5.25
CA TYR A 64 9.80 -5.79 -5.47
C TYR A 64 10.40 -6.59 -6.61
N SER A 65 11.17 -5.94 -7.47
CA SER A 65 11.81 -6.56 -8.62
C SER A 65 13.16 -5.91 -8.89
N PHE A 66 14.11 -6.71 -9.40
CA PHE A 66 15.49 -6.30 -9.60
C PHE A 66 15.98 -6.75 -10.97
N GLY A 67 16.82 -5.92 -11.57
CA GLY A 67 17.46 -6.22 -12.84
C GLY A 67 18.63 -7.18 -12.68
N PRO A 68 19.03 -7.86 -13.76
CA PRO A 68 18.36 -7.94 -15.08
C PRO A 68 17.22 -8.97 -15.10
N TRP A 69 16.80 -9.48 -13.94
CA TRP A 69 15.81 -10.56 -13.83
C TRP A 69 14.38 -10.10 -13.61
N ALA A 70 14.10 -8.81 -13.73
CA ALA A 70 12.74 -8.31 -13.68
C ALA A 70 11.90 -8.95 -14.79
N ARG A 71 10.70 -9.44 -14.43
CA ARG A 71 9.79 -10.15 -15.34
C ARG A 71 8.40 -9.52 -15.31
N MET A 72 8.26 -8.33 -15.91
CA MET A 72 6.99 -7.57 -15.83
C MET A 72 5.78 -8.36 -16.35
N GLN A 73 5.93 -9.13 -17.42
CA GLN A 73 4.86 -10.00 -17.93
C GLN A 73 4.47 -11.07 -16.90
N GLU A 74 5.46 -11.71 -16.27
CA GLU A 74 5.22 -12.76 -15.29
C GLU A 74 4.57 -12.19 -14.02
N LEU A 75 4.98 -11.00 -13.58
CA LEU A 75 4.32 -10.27 -12.49
C LEU A 75 2.85 -10.00 -12.81
N HIS A 76 2.55 -9.48 -14.00
CA HIS A 76 1.20 -9.23 -14.47
C HIS A 76 0.34 -10.50 -14.45
N ASP A 77 0.87 -11.60 -14.98
CA ASP A 77 0.16 -12.88 -15.10
C ASP A 77 -0.11 -13.52 -13.72
N ASN A 78 0.59 -13.05 -12.69
CA ASN A 78 0.36 -13.39 -11.28
C ASN A 78 -0.49 -12.35 -10.52
N GLY A 79 -1.23 -11.52 -11.27
CA GLY A 79 -2.21 -10.58 -10.73
C GLY A 79 -1.63 -9.25 -10.25
N ALA A 80 -0.34 -8.96 -10.47
CA ALA A 80 0.20 -7.64 -10.17
C ALA A 80 -0.29 -6.60 -11.20
N ASN A 81 -0.50 -5.36 -10.75
CA ASN A 81 -0.64 -4.19 -11.61
C ASN A 81 0.51 -3.20 -11.45
N CYS A 82 1.44 -3.47 -10.53
CA CYS A 82 2.55 -2.60 -10.20
C CYS A 82 3.83 -3.41 -9.95
N ALA A 83 4.97 -2.79 -10.18
CA ALA A 83 6.26 -3.28 -9.70
C ALA A 83 7.03 -2.15 -9.02
N LEU A 84 7.79 -2.46 -7.98
CA LEU A 84 8.85 -1.59 -7.47
C LEU A 84 10.18 -2.13 -8.00
N TYR A 85 10.75 -1.44 -8.97
CA TYR A 85 12.01 -1.83 -9.60
C TYR A 85 13.15 -1.16 -8.83
N ALA A 86 13.79 -1.90 -7.94
CA ALA A 86 14.79 -1.41 -6.99
C ALA A 86 16.25 -1.52 -7.50
N GLY A 87 17.15 -0.85 -6.77
CA GLY A 87 18.61 -0.99 -6.92
C GLY A 87 19.22 -0.22 -8.09
N LEU A 88 18.53 0.81 -8.60
CA LEU A 88 18.92 1.52 -9.81
C LEU A 88 20.05 2.54 -9.57
N GLY A 89 20.88 2.72 -10.59
CA GLY A 89 21.92 3.75 -10.66
C GLY A 89 23.33 3.28 -10.31
N ARG A 90 23.54 1.98 -10.10
CA ARG A 90 24.85 1.39 -9.81
C ARG A 90 25.61 0.94 -11.05
N GLU A 91 24.89 0.54 -12.09
CA GLU A 91 25.48 -0.10 -13.27
C GLU A 91 24.88 0.47 -14.55
N ASP A 92 25.69 0.59 -15.60
CA ASP A 92 25.28 1.29 -16.82
C ASP A 92 24.17 0.59 -17.60
N TRP A 93 24.11 -0.75 -17.55
CA TRP A 93 23.09 -1.54 -18.25
C TRP A 93 21.69 -1.33 -17.65
N GLN A 94 21.59 -0.89 -16.39
CA GLN A 94 20.31 -0.78 -15.67
C GLN A 94 19.32 0.16 -16.34
N VAL A 95 19.80 1.22 -17.01
CA VAL A 95 18.91 2.13 -17.75
C VAL A 95 18.27 1.43 -18.95
N ALA A 96 19.04 0.66 -19.71
CA ALA A 96 18.51 -0.06 -20.86
C ALA A 96 17.53 -1.16 -20.43
N ASP A 97 17.85 -1.90 -19.37
CA ASP A 97 16.97 -2.94 -18.83
C ASP A 97 15.68 -2.34 -18.24
N ALA A 98 15.78 -1.32 -17.38
CA ALA A 98 14.62 -0.64 -16.82
C ALA A 98 13.71 -0.10 -17.92
N LYS A 99 14.26 0.47 -18.99
CA LYS A 99 13.47 0.90 -20.15
C LYS A 99 12.72 -0.25 -20.80
N GLY A 100 13.38 -1.37 -21.08
CA GLY A 100 12.74 -2.55 -21.67
C GLY A 100 11.59 -3.09 -20.80
N GLN A 101 11.79 -3.15 -19.48
CA GLN A 101 10.76 -3.60 -18.55
C GLN A 101 9.60 -2.60 -18.43
N MET A 102 9.89 -1.30 -18.40
CA MET A 102 8.84 -0.28 -18.39
C MET A 102 8.04 -0.26 -19.69
N ASP A 103 8.66 -0.49 -20.86
CA ASP A 103 7.97 -0.63 -22.14
C ASP A 103 6.98 -1.82 -22.12
N ILE A 104 7.38 -2.94 -21.49
CA ILE A 104 6.48 -4.09 -21.26
C ILE A 104 5.34 -3.69 -20.31
N ALA A 105 5.65 -3.07 -19.17
CA ALA A 105 4.66 -2.63 -18.19
C ALA A 105 3.63 -1.68 -18.81
N ALA A 106 4.05 -0.73 -19.65
CA ALA A 106 3.16 0.19 -20.35
C ALA A 106 2.17 -0.55 -21.26
N ARG A 107 2.62 -1.55 -22.02
CA ARG A 107 1.74 -2.37 -22.88
C ARG A 107 0.70 -3.15 -22.07
N LEU A 108 1.05 -3.55 -20.85
CA LEU A 108 0.17 -4.30 -19.94
C LEU A 108 -0.72 -3.39 -19.08
N GLY A 109 -0.58 -2.06 -19.18
CA GLY A 109 -1.27 -1.11 -18.30
C GLY A 109 -0.79 -1.17 -16.84
N MET A 110 0.39 -1.75 -16.60
CA MET A 110 1.04 -1.75 -15.29
C MET A 110 1.77 -0.43 -15.04
N LYS A 111 2.01 -0.17 -13.75
CA LYS A 111 2.82 0.95 -13.28
C LYS A 111 4.11 0.47 -12.61
N VAL A 112 5.14 1.31 -12.60
CA VAL A 112 6.47 0.98 -12.07
C VAL A 112 6.94 2.12 -11.17
N VAL A 113 7.30 1.79 -9.94
CA VAL A 113 8.08 2.68 -9.06
C VAL A 113 9.56 2.39 -9.33
N LEU A 114 10.32 3.41 -9.72
CA LEU A 114 11.76 3.26 -9.93
C LEU A 114 12.49 3.58 -8.62
N GLY A 115 13.16 2.59 -8.05
CA GLY A 115 13.90 2.68 -6.80
C GLY A 115 15.39 2.86 -7.01
N PHE A 116 15.90 4.00 -6.57
CA PHE A 116 17.33 4.25 -6.53
C PHE A 116 18.00 3.40 -5.46
N ASP A 117 19.21 2.92 -5.76
CA ASP A 117 20.06 2.34 -4.74
C ASP A 117 20.42 3.37 -3.66
N GLY A 118 20.59 2.90 -2.42
CA GLY A 118 20.93 3.78 -1.29
C GLY A 118 22.23 4.57 -1.49
N THR A 119 23.19 4.04 -2.24
CA THR A 119 24.44 4.73 -2.58
C THR A 119 24.28 5.83 -3.63
N VAL A 120 23.14 5.89 -4.32
CA VAL A 120 22.83 6.89 -5.35
C VAL A 120 22.08 8.06 -4.72
N ALA A 121 20.96 7.78 -4.06
CA ALA A 121 20.16 8.83 -3.44
C ALA A 121 20.75 9.32 -2.11
N GLY A 122 21.41 8.44 -1.36
CA GLY A 122 22.00 8.77 -0.05
C GLY A 122 23.23 9.68 -0.10
N ILE A 123 23.73 10.00 -1.30
CA ILE A 123 24.89 10.89 -1.48
C ILE A 123 24.53 12.25 -2.10
N VAL A 124 23.28 12.46 -2.51
CA VAL A 124 22.86 13.70 -3.15
C VAL A 124 22.97 14.85 -2.16
N LYS A 125 23.65 15.92 -2.57
CA LYS A 125 23.76 17.16 -1.80
C LYS A 125 23.19 18.31 -2.62
N LYS A 126 22.37 19.15 -1.98
CA LYS A 126 21.70 20.28 -2.63
C LYS A 126 22.68 21.20 -3.35
N ASP A 127 23.76 21.56 -2.67
CA ASP A 127 24.74 22.55 -3.15
C ASP A 127 25.92 21.94 -3.91
N ASP A 128 25.89 20.64 -4.22
CA ASP A 128 26.94 19.96 -4.97
C ASP A 128 26.38 19.24 -6.21
N PRO A 129 26.34 19.92 -7.37
CA PRO A 129 25.83 19.38 -8.61
C PRO A 129 26.56 18.12 -9.12
N THR A 130 27.78 17.85 -8.63
CA THR A 130 28.54 16.67 -9.05
C THR A 130 27.88 15.38 -8.57
N THR A 131 27.10 15.44 -7.48
CA THR A 131 26.32 14.31 -6.93
C THR A 131 25.03 14.03 -7.71
N HIS A 132 24.62 14.90 -8.64
CA HIS A 132 23.30 14.84 -9.29
C HIS A 132 23.27 13.98 -10.57
N ALA A 133 24.43 13.55 -11.07
CA ALA A 133 24.57 13.02 -12.43
C ALA A 133 23.66 11.81 -12.69
N ILE A 134 23.60 10.86 -11.76
CA ILE A 134 22.78 9.64 -11.90
C ILE A 134 21.29 9.97 -11.85
N ILE A 135 20.84 10.79 -10.90
CA ILE A 135 19.43 11.22 -10.83
C ILE A 135 19.01 11.92 -12.14
N LYS A 136 19.84 12.84 -12.65
CA LYS A 136 19.61 13.52 -13.94
C LYS A 136 19.51 12.54 -15.11
N LYS A 137 20.36 11.50 -15.16
CA LYS A 137 20.34 10.44 -16.18
C LYS A 137 18.99 9.72 -16.18
N TYR A 138 18.50 9.30 -15.01
CA TYR A 138 17.24 8.57 -14.88
C TYR A 138 16.00 9.44 -15.15
N VAL A 139 15.98 10.69 -14.66
CA VAL A 139 14.86 11.60 -14.95
C VAL A 139 14.75 11.84 -16.46
N ARG A 140 15.85 12.12 -17.15
CA ARG A 140 15.85 12.29 -18.61
C ARG A 140 15.33 11.05 -19.35
N ALA A 141 15.64 9.85 -18.85
CA ALA A 141 15.22 8.61 -19.47
C ALA A 141 13.74 8.29 -19.23
N PHE A 142 13.19 8.59 -18.04
CA PHE A 142 11.93 7.97 -17.60
C PHE A 142 10.84 8.94 -17.14
N ASN A 143 11.12 10.24 -16.95
CA ASN A 143 10.13 11.16 -16.37
C ASN A 143 8.79 11.20 -17.13
N HIS A 144 8.85 11.03 -18.45
CA HIS A 144 7.68 11.00 -19.34
C HIS A 144 7.36 9.58 -19.82
N HIS A 145 7.78 8.55 -19.08
CA HIS A 145 7.41 7.18 -19.41
C HIS A 145 5.99 6.88 -18.90
N PRO A 146 5.06 6.37 -19.73
CA PRO A 146 3.66 6.16 -19.33
C PRO A 146 3.48 5.14 -18.18
N ALA A 147 4.43 4.22 -18.02
CA ALA A 147 4.44 3.27 -16.91
C ALA A 147 5.00 3.84 -15.59
N LEU A 148 5.64 5.00 -15.55
CA LEU A 148 6.22 5.52 -14.30
C LEU A 148 5.10 5.91 -13.31
N LEU A 149 5.18 5.39 -12.08
CA LEU A 149 4.31 5.75 -10.97
C LEU A 149 4.95 6.76 -10.03
N GLY A 150 6.25 6.59 -9.79
CA GLY A 150 6.94 7.23 -8.69
C GLY A 150 8.42 6.88 -8.63
N TRP A 151 9.12 7.61 -7.77
CA TRP A 151 10.54 7.41 -7.48
C TRP A 151 10.70 6.97 -6.04
N GLN A 152 11.21 5.76 -5.80
CA GLN A 152 11.66 5.39 -4.47
C GLN A 152 13.07 5.97 -4.26
N ILE A 153 13.17 6.89 -3.30
CA ILE A 153 14.43 7.58 -2.99
C ILE A 153 15.31 6.70 -2.09
N GLY A 154 14.76 5.71 -1.39
CA GLY A 154 15.58 4.72 -0.71
C GLY A 154 14.79 3.66 0.04
N ASP A 155 15.54 2.67 0.52
CA ASP A 155 15.08 1.53 1.28
C ASP A 155 15.74 1.56 2.66
N GLU A 156 14.93 1.64 3.72
CA GLU A 156 15.40 1.53 5.10
C GLU A 156 16.60 2.43 5.50
N PHE A 157 16.65 3.66 4.97
CA PHE A 157 17.57 4.71 5.42
C PHE A 157 17.43 5.16 6.88
N SER A 158 18.54 5.13 7.63
CA SER A 158 18.57 5.78 8.95
C SER A 158 18.26 7.28 8.90
N VAL A 159 17.78 7.85 10.01
CA VAL A 159 17.38 9.27 10.11
C VAL A 159 18.47 10.26 9.67
N GLY A 160 19.75 9.90 9.79
CA GLY A 160 20.88 10.71 9.33
C GLY A 160 20.92 10.94 7.81
N ALA A 161 20.23 10.12 7.02
CA ALA A 161 20.14 10.28 5.57
C ALA A 161 19.09 11.32 5.12
N ALA A 162 18.28 11.86 6.05
CA ALA A 162 17.22 12.82 5.72
C ALA A 162 17.70 14.02 4.87
N PRO A 163 18.88 14.64 5.10
CA PRO A 163 19.37 15.71 4.24
C PRO A 163 19.55 15.28 2.77
N ALA A 164 20.05 14.07 2.52
CA ALA A 164 20.26 13.55 1.17
C ALA A 164 18.95 13.14 0.49
N ILE A 165 18.02 12.56 1.25
CA ILE A 165 16.65 12.24 0.78
C ILE A 165 15.93 13.53 0.37
N ASN A 166 15.97 14.55 1.21
CA ASN A 166 15.36 15.85 0.93
C ASN A 166 15.99 16.50 -0.31
N ALA A 167 17.32 16.51 -0.41
CA ALA A 167 18.02 17.03 -1.58
C ALA A 167 17.69 16.24 -2.86
N THR A 168 17.51 14.92 -2.79
CA THR A 168 17.07 14.10 -3.93
C THR A 168 15.65 14.45 -4.38
N SER A 169 14.72 14.61 -3.43
CA SER A 169 13.33 14.98 -3.74
C SER A 169 13.22 16.38 -4.36
N GLU A 170 13.98 17.34 -3.82
CA GLU A 170 14.10 18.69 -4.39
C GLU A 170 14.69 18.63 -5.80
N LEU A 171 15.77 17.88 -6.01
CA LEU A 171 16.37 17.72 -7.34
C LEU A 171 15.41 17.09 -8.36
N LEU A 172 14.64 16.06 -7.98
CA LEU A 172 13.60 15.50 -8.85
C LEU A 172 12.57 16.56 -9.25
N THR A 173 12.19 17.42 -8.30
CA THR A 173 11.26 18.53 -8.52
C THR A 173 11.84 19.57 -9.47
N ASP A 174 13.09 19.99 -9.26
CA ASP A 174 13.80 20.97 -10.09
C ASP A 174 14.00 20.48 -11.53
N LEU A 175 14.14 19.15 -11.71
CA LEU A 175 14.20 18.52 -13.02
C LEU A 175 12.82 18.34 -13.69
N GLY A 176 11.76 18.85 -13.07
CA GLY A 176 10.39 18.83 -13.60
C GLY A 176 9.64 17.52 -13.39
N SER A 177 10.13 16.61 -12.55
CA SER A 177 9.38 15.38 -12.24
C SER A 177 8.18 15.69 -11.38
N LYS A 178 6.99 15.38 -11.87
CA LYS A 178 5.70 15.52 -11.16
C LYS A 178 5.21 14.22 -10.49
N HIS A 179 5.98 13.13 -10.62
CA HIS A 179 5.72 11.85 -9.98
C HIS A 179 5.93 11.90 -8.47
N GLN A 180 5.18 11.08 -7.74
CA GLN A 180 5.32 10.97 -6.28
C GLN A 180 6.66 10.31 -5.90
N THR A 181 7.21 10.75 -4.78
CA THR A 181 8.43 10.18 -4.18
C THR A 181 8.07 9.27 -3.02
N TRP A 182 8.72 8.10 -2.98
CA TRP A 182 8.43 7.01 -2.06
C TRP A 182 9.56 6.82 -1.08
N GLN A 183 9.21 6.50 0.17
CA GLN A 183 10.12 6.00 1.19
C GLN A 183 9.60 4.68 1.73
N VAL A 184 10.54 3.77 1.97
CA VAL A 184 10.28 2.49 2.59
C VAL A 184 10.94 2.51 3.96
N HIS A 185 10.15 2.22 4.99
CA HIS A 185 10.59 2.22 6.37
C HIS A 185 10.49 0.80 6.93
N PRO A 186 11.50 0.29 7.66
CA PRO A 186 11.30 -0.87 8.51
C PRO A 186 10.25 -0.50 9.55
N HIS A 187 9.48 -1.50 9.95
CA HIS A 187 8.51 -1.35 11.02
C HIS A 187 9.10 -0.89 12.37
N THR A 188 10.42 -1.01 12.56
CA THR A 188 11.12 -0.70 13.80
C THR A 188 11.32 0.79 14.06
N TRP A 189 11.11 1.66 13.07
CA TRP A 189 11.38 3.09 13.22
C TRP A 189 10.33 3.84 14.02
N SER A 190 10.80 4.78 14.84
CA SER A 190 9.95 5.65 15.62
C SER A 190 9.11 6.55 14.72
N ASN A 191 7.98 7.05 15.22
CA ASN A 191 7.17 8.03 14.48
C ASN A 191 7.94 9.33 14.21
N SER A 192 8.89 9.70 15.07
CA SER A 192 9.74 10.88 14.87
C SER A 192 10.71 10.70 13.71
N ASP A 193 11.33 9.53 13.61
CA ASP A 193 12.27 9.22 12.51
C ASP A 193 11.53 9.18 11.17
N VAL A 194 10.36 8.55 11.13
CA VAL A 194 9.51 8.53 9.93
C VAL A 194 9.14 9.97 9.51
N ARG A 195 8.73 10.85 10.42
CA ARG A 195 8.46 12.27 10.09
C ARG A 195 9.67 12.98 9.52
N THR A 196 10.85 12.72 10.08
CA THR A 196 12.09 13.36 9.63
C THR A 196 12.45 12.92 8.21
N LEU A 197 12.33 11.62 7.91
CA LEU A 197 12.65 11.05 6.59
C LEU A 197 11.59 11.37 5.53
N MET A 198 10.32 11.49 5.93
CA MET A 198 9.21 11.81 5.04
C MET A 198 9.02 13.32 4.80
N ALA A 199 9.90 14.17 5.35
CA ALA A 199 9.73 15.63 5.34
C ALA A 199 9.46 16.18 3.93
N MET A 200 10.18 15.68 2.93
CA MET A 200 10.08 16.11 1.53
C MET A 200 9.58 15.01 0.59
N THR A 201 8.97 13.95 1.09
CA THR A 201 8.43 12.87 0.25
C THR A 201 6.90 12.73 0.38
N ASP A 202 6.33 11.86 -0.45
CA ASP A 202 4.88 11.81 -0.69
C ASP A 202 4.23 10.50 -0.23
N VAL A 203 4.85 9.35 -0.55
CA VAL A 203 4.28 8.02 -0.33
C VAL A 203 5.06 7.27 0.73
N CYS A 204 4.35 6.83 1.77
CA CYS A 204 4.92 6.09 2.88
C CYS A 204 4.62 4.58 2.75
N THR A 205 5.68 3.77 2.78
CA THR A 205 5.67 2.31 2.59
C THR A 205 6.36 1.63 3.77
N TYR A 206 5.93 0.43 4.15
CA TYR A 206 6.48 -0.27 5.31
C TYR A 206 6.79 -1.74 5.07
N ASP A 207 7.93 -2.15 5.62
CA ASP A 207 8.46 -3.50 5.54
C ASP A 207 8.07 -4.36 6.76
N GLY A 208 7.15 -5.29 6.52
CA GLY A 208 6.60 -6.20 7.52
C GLY A 208 7.33 -7.55 7.57
N TYR A 209 8.39 -7.64 8.38
CA TYR A 209 9.16 -8.88 8.63
C TYR A 209 8.38 -9.85 9.54
N THR A 210 7.47 -10.61 8.93
CA THR A 210 6.40 -11.31 9.68
C THR A 210 6.70 -12.78 9.93
N TYR A 211 7.22 -13.48 8.93
CA TYR A 211 7.16 -14.94 8.87
C TYR A 211 8.49 -15.59 9.27
N LEU A 212 8.90 -15.39 10.52
CA LEU A 212 10.15 -15.97 11.03
C LEU A 212 10.09 -17.51 11.06
N GLU A 213 11.21 -18.14 10.73
CA GLU A 213 11.35 -19.60 10.84
C GLU A 213 11.18 -20.06 12.31
N GLY A 214 10.61 -21.26 12.50
CA GLY A 214 10.29 -21.80 13.81
C GLY A 214 9.01 -21.25 14.46
N MET A 215 8.40 -20.20 13.90
CA MET A 215 7.08 -19.73 14.35
C MET A 215 5.95 -20.54 13.71
N GLU A 216 4.97 -20.92 14.51
CA GLU A 216 3.74 -21.55 14.06
C GLU A 216 2.89 -20.63 13.17
N GLU A 217 1.90 -21.21 12.48
CA GLU A 217 0.92 -20.46 11.71
C GLU A 217 0.15 -19.51 12.65
N PHE A 218 0.04 -18.23 12.29
CA PHE A 218 -0.60 -17.19 13.10
C PHE A 218 -0.02 -17.02 14.51
N ALA A 219 1.27 -17.32 14.70
CA ALA A 219 1.97 -17.04 15.95
C ALA A 219 1.59 -15.63 16.47
N THR A 220 1.08 -15.56 17.70
CA THR A 220 0.41 -14.35 18.23
C THR A 220 1.29 -13.11 18.06
N VAL A 221 2.60 -13.25 18.29
CA VAL A 221 3.59 -12.18 18.14
C VAL A 221 3.70 -11.70 16.69
N ALA A 222 3.71 -12.60 15.70
CA ALA A 222 3.82 -12.25 14.28
C ALA A 222 2.55 -11.55 13.79
N SER A 223 1.38 -12.13 14.05
CA SER A 223 0.08 -11.57 13.66
C SER A 223 -0.14 -10.19 14.27
N ALA A 224 0.12 -10.03 15.58
CA ALA A 224 -0.07 -8.75 16.27
C ALA A 224 0.87 -7.65 15.76
N ARG A 225 2.11 -8.00 15.40
CA ARG A 225 3.11 -7.06 14.89
C ARG A 225 2.68 -6.40 13.59
N VAL A 226 2.20 -7.18 12.61
CA VAL A 226 1.74 -6.66 11.31
C VAL A 226 0.73 -5.53 11.49
N LEU A 227 -0.31 -5.77 12.29
CA LEU A 227 -1.40 -4.82 12.46
C LEU A 227 -1.05 -3.65 13.36
N ALA A 228 -0.32 -3.90 14.45
CA ALA A 228 0.06 -2.84 15.38
C ALA A 228 0.89 -1.75 14.71
N TRP A 229 1.82 -2.13 13.83
CA TRP A 229 2.69 -1.18 13.16
C TRP A 229 1.93 -0.39 12.11
N GLN A 230 1.24 -1.06 11.22
CA GLN A 230 0.47 -0.38 10.19
C GLN A 230 -0.56 0.57 10.82
N GLN A 231 -1.27 0.16 11.88
CA GLN A 231 -2.24 1.00 12.58
C GLN A 231 -1.61 2.26 13.19
N ALA A 232 -0.46 2.12 13.85
CA ALA A 232 0.24 3.25 14.44
C ALA A 232 0.69 4.29 13.40
N LYS A 233 0.94 3.81 12.18
CA LYS A 233 1.36 4.63 11.05
C LYS A 233 0.18 5.21 10.28
N THR A 234 -1.00 4.60 10.30
CA THR A 234 -2.23 5.17 9.71
C THR A 234 -2.50 6.58 10.19
N ASP A 235 -2.54 6.78 11.51
CA ASP A 235 -2.77 8.08 12.14
C ASP A 235 -1.66 9.08 11.77
N LEU A 236 -0.42 8.58 11.71
CA LEU A 236 0.75 9.39 11.32
C LEU A 236 0.62 9.87 9.87
N ILE A 237 0.36 8.97 8.93
CA ILE A 237 0.27 9.25 7.50
C ILE A 237 -0.87 10.23 7.24
N SER A 238 -2.03 9.95 7.82
CA SER A 238 -3.22 10.78 7.64
C SER A 238 -3.02 12.19 8.20
N SER A 239 -2.49 12.33 9.42
CA SER A 239 -2.24 13.63 10.05
C SER A 239 -1.20 14.49 9.32
N ASN A 240 -0.24 13.87 8.60
CA ASN A 240 0.74 14.60 7.78
C ASN A 240 0.29 14.82 6.33
N GLY A 241 -0.85 14.23 5.91
CA GLY A 241 -1.33 14.31 4.53
C GLY A 241 -0.43 13.59 3.53
N TRP A 242 0.29 12.56 3.95
CA TRP A 242 1.01 11.67 3.04
C TRP A 242 0.04 10.70 2.36
N ALA A 243 0.44 10.17 1.22
CA ALA A 243 -0.28 9.12 0.52
C ALA A 243 0.28 7.73 0.87
N GLY A 244 -0.46 6.69 0.52
CA GLY A 244 0.01 5.32 0.64
C GLY A 244 -0.43 4.64 1.93
N ASN A 245 0.51 4.33 2.82
CA ASN A 245 0.43 3.17 3.71
C ASN A 245 0.47 1.87 2.88
N VAL A 246 1.53 1.73 2.08
CA VAL A 246 1.73 0.53 1.26
C VAL A 246 2.30 -0.58 2.13
N ASN A 247 1.56 -1.68 2.26
CA ASN A 247 1.99 -2.85 3.01
C ASN A 247 2.99 -3.66 2.17
N VAL A 248 4.20 -3.88 2.67
CA VAL A 248 5.15 -4.82 2.08
C VAL A 248 5.21 -6.08 2.94
N THR A 249 4.86 -7.24 2.37
CA THR A 249 5.13 -8.53 3.03
C THR A 249 6.60 -8.87 2.87
N GLN A 250 7.43 -8.38 3.79
CA GLN A 250 8.89 -8.38 3.70
C GLN A 250 9.50 -9.70 4.17
N ALA A 251 10.62 -10.08 3.54
CA ALA A 251 11.44 -11.24 3.90
C ALA A 251 10.62 -12.53 4.03
N VAL A 252 10.28 -13.13 2.89
CA VAL A 252 9.42 -14.32 2.82
C VAL A 252 10.21 -15.47 2.23
N GLY A 253 10.36 -16.58 2.97
CA GLY A 253 11.00 -17.79 2.46
C GLY A 253 12.49 -17.63 2.13
N CYS A 254 13.18 -16.68 2.76
CA CYS A 254 14.58 -16.36 2.49
C CYS A 254 15.36 -16.05 3.78
N LYS A 255 16.69 -15.94 3.66
CA LYS A 255 17.54 -15.42 4.73
C LYS A 255 17.75 -13.91 4.55
N CYS A 256 17.48 -13.12 5.59
CA CYS A 256 17.76 -11.68 5.62
C CYS A 256 18.59 -11.35 6.86
N GLY A 257 19.85 -10.96 6.64
CA GLY A 257 20.84 -10.87 7.73
C GLY A 257 21.04 -12.23 8.38
N ASP A 258 20.95 -12.28 9.71
CA ASP A 258 21.06 -13.52 10.49
C ASP A 258 19.71 -14.26 10.69
N LEU A 259 18.61 -13.67 10.22
CA LEU A 259 17.26 -14.22 10.40
C LEU A 259 16.83 -15.05 9.20
N LEU A 260 16.21 -16.18 9.48
CA LEU A 260 15.57 -17.06 8.50
C LEU A 260 14.06 -16.84 8.53
N PHE A 261 13.47 -16.75 7.35
CA PHE A 261 12.04 -16.56 7.17
C PHE A 261 11.44 -17.73 6.41
N ARG A 262 10.26 -18.17 6.83
CA ARG A 262 9.46 -19.19 6.16
C ARG A 262 8.52 -18.57 5.13
N PHE A 263 8.01 -19.39 4.22
CA PHE A 263 6.86 -19.04 3.42
C PHE A 263 5.59 -19.08 4.30
N PRO A 264 4.69 -18.09 4.22
CA PRO A 264 3.41 -18.13 4.93
C PRO A 264 2.44 -19.13 4.28
N THR A 265 1.46 -19.57 5.05
CA THR A 265 0.32 -20.30 4.47
C THR A 265 -0.55 -19.35 3.64
N SER A 266 -1.41 -19.93 2.79
CA SER A 266 -2.39 -19.15 2.03
C SER A 266 -3.30 -18.30 2.94
N ARG A 267 -3.69 -18.84 4.09
CA ARG A 267 -4.54 -18.14 5.08
C ARG A 267 -3.79 -16.97 5.72
N GLU A 268 -2.54 -17.17 6.13
CA GLU A 268 -1.71 -16.12 6.73
C GLU A 268 -1.45 -14.95 5.78
N TYR A 269 -1.09 -15.26 4.54
CA TYR A 269 -0.81 -14.23 3.53
C TYR A 269 -2.09 -13.47 3.17
N ARG A 270 -3.20 -14.17 2.92
CA ARG A 270 -4.50 -13.55 2.64
C ARG A 270 -4.96 -12.66 3.80
N TRP A 271 -4.83 -13.13 5.04
CA TRP A 271 -5.13 -12.34 6.23
C TRP A 271 -4.25 -11.10 6.34
N ASN A 272 -2.93 -11.21 6.19
CA ASN A 272 -2.02 -10.06 6.24
C ASN A 272 -2.41 -8.96 5.23
N VAL A 273 -2.63 -9.34 3.97
CA VAL A 273 -3.04 -8.43 2.90
C VAL A 273 -4.35 -7.71 3.22
N PHE A 274 -5.41 -8.45 3.53
CA PHE A 274 -6.73 -7.83 3.69
C PHE A 274 -6.93 -7.17 5.05
N SER A 275 -6.23 -7.60 6.09
CA SER A 275 -6.25 -6.92 7.38
C SER A 275 -5.49 -5.60 7.32
N ALA A 276 -4.42 -5.49 6.52
CA ALA A 276 -3.80 -4.20 6.22
C ALA A 276 -4.77 -3.23 5.54
N ILE A 277 -5.55 -3.72 4.58
CA ILE A 277 -6.53 -2.88 3.88
C ILE A 277 -7.67 -2.48 4.83
N ALA A 278 -8.29 -3.45 5.51
CA ALA A 278 -9.53 -3.25 6.27
C ALA A 278 -9.32 -2.70 7.69
N THR A 279 -8.16 -2.93 8.30
CA THR A 279 -7.89 -2.45 9.66
C THR A 279 -7.12 -1.14 9.62
N THR A 280 -6.12 -1.03 8.75
CA THR A 280 -5.13 0.06 8.82
C THR A 280 -5.25 1.05 7.66
N GLY A 281 -6.20 0.84 6.76
CA GLY A 281 -6.45 1.77 5.66
C GLY A 281 -5.35 1.75 4.59
N ALA A 282 -4.65 0.62 4.42
CA ALA A 282 -3.60 0.51 3.41
C ALA A 282 -4.10 0.88 2.00
N ARG A 283 -3.37 1.75 1.29
CA ARG A 283 -3.67 2.18 -0.09
C ARG A 283 -2.80 1.48 -1.14
N GLY A 284 -2.21 0.33 -0.79
CA GLY A 284 -1.43 -0.50 -1.70
C GLY A 284 -0.79 -1.69 -1.00
N THR A 285 -0.37 -2.68 -1.79
CA THR A 285 0.34 -3.86 -1.30
C THR A 285 1.50 -4.23 -2.23
N MET A 286 2.64 -4.57 -1.65
CA MET A 286 3.81 -5.09 -2.36
C MET A 286 4.28 -6.40 -1.72
N ASN A 287 4.79 -7.28 -2.57
CA ASN A 287 5.40 -8.53 -2.16
C ASN A 287 6.92 -8.43 -2.21
N TRP A 288 7.58 -9.03 -1.22
CA TRP A 288 9.00 -9.36 -1.28
C TRP A 288 9.19 -10.74 -1.91
N ILE A 289 10.17 -10.99 -2.77
CA ILE A 289 10.85 -10.15 -3.77
C ILE A 289 10.86 -11.03 -5.02
N TYR A 290 10.64 -10.47 -6.20
CA TYR A 290 10.65 -11.26 -7.44
C TYR A 290 12.08 -11.42 -8.00
N SER A 291 12.91 -12.18 -7.27
CA SER A 291 14.34 -12.36 -7.57
C SER A 291 14.81 -13.79 -7.28
N TYR A 292 14.45 -14.73 -8.15
CA TYR A 292 14.71 -16.15 -7.96
C TYR A 292 16.02 -16.67 -8.58
N PHE A 293 16.55 -16.04 -9.63
CA PHE A 293 17.86 -16.43 -10.18
C PHE A 293 19.01 -15.72 -9.49
N GLY A 294 19.88 -16.47 -8.81
CA GLY A 294 21.10 -15.94 -8.17
C GLY A 294 20.84 -14.94 -7.03
N GLY A 295 19.62 -14.90 -6.50
CA GLY A 295 19.16 -13.96 -5.49
C GLY A 295 18.70 -14.65 -4.19
N PHE A 296 17.65 -14.11 -3.58
CA PHE A 296 17.15 -14.53 -2.26
C PHE A 296 16.60 -15.97 -2.20
N TYR A 297 16.29 -16.57 -3.34
CA TYR A 297 15.70 -17.91 -3.45
C TYR A 297 16.61 -18.91 -4.17
N GLN A 298 17.91 -18.62 -4.29
CA GLN A 298 18.83 -19.54 -4.92
C GLN A 298 18.85 -20.90 -4.19
N GLY A 299 18.56 -21.98 -4.92
CA GLY A 299 18.42 -23.33 -4.38
C GLY A 299 17.06 -23.65 -3.76
N GLU A 300 16.12 -22.69 -3.76
CA GLU A 300 14.77 -22.79 -3.22
C GLU A 300 13.72 -22.35 -4.27
N GLU A 301 14.07 -22.37 -5.56
CA GLU A 301 13.27 -21.81 -6.64
C GLU A 301 11.89 -22.49 -6.77
N ASP A 302 11.84 -23.82 -6.64
CA ASP A 302 10.58 -24.57 -6.70
C ASP A 302 9.61 -24.16 -5.58
N ARG A 303 10.13 -23.93 -4.37
CA ARG A 303 9.31 -23.45 -3.23
C ARG A 303 8.86 -22.01 -3.42
N PHE A 304 9.71 -21.16 -4.00
CA PHE A 304 9.30 -19.80 -4.38
C PHE A 304 8.15 -19.83 -5.41
N PHE A 305 8.26 -20.65 -6.46
CA PHE A 305 7.21 -20.75 -7.47
C PHE A 305 5.93 -21.35 -6.92
N GLU A 306 6.03 -22.36 -6.05
CA GLU A 306 4.87 -22.91 -5.35
C GLU A 306 4.18 -21.84 -4.49
N PHE A 307 4.94 -21.08 -3.70
CA PHE A 307 4.42 -19.96 -2.91
C PHE A 307 3.76 -18.90 -3.80
N ARG A 308 4.44 -18.46 -4.86
CA ARG A 308 3.90 -17.49 -5.82
C ARG A 308 2.57 -17.95 -6.39
N ASP A 309 2.49 -19.20 -6.86
CA ASP A 309 1.34 -19.69 -7.62
C ASP A 309 0.18 -20.10 -6.72
N LYS A 310 0.45 -20.69 -5.54
CA LYS A 310 -0.59 -21.19 -4.63
C LYS A 310 -0.99 -20.21 -3.54
N VAL A 311 -0.15 -19.22 -3.22
CA VAL A 311 -0.40 -18.26 -2.13
C VAL A 311 -0.58 -16.83 -2.65
N VAL A 312 0.42 -16.29 -3.35
CA VAL A 312 0.38 -14.86 -3.74
C VAL A 312 -0.60 -14.60 -4.87
N LYS A 313 -0.52 -15.38 -5.96
CA LYS A 313 -1.34 -15.19 -7.16
C LYS A 313 -2.85 -15.20 -6.85
N PRO A 314 -3.42 -16.16 -6.10
CA PRO A 314 -4.85 -16.15 -5.80
C PRO A 314 -5.29 -14.88 -5.07
N VAL A 315 -4.51 -14.44 -4.08
CA VAL A 315 -4.82 -13.23 -3.30
C VAL A 315 -4.65 -11.97 -4.14
N ASN A 316 -3.63 -11.88 -4.99
CA ASN A 316 -3.49 -10.77 -5.95
C ASN A 316 -4.67 -10.72 -6.93
N LEU A 317 -5.17 -11.86 -7.41
CA LEU A 317 -6.36 -11.90 -8.27
C LEU A 317 -7.64 -11.45 -7.53
N GLU A 318 -7.78 -11.77 -6.24
CA GLU A 318 -8.85 -11.22 -5.40
C GLU A 318 -8.73 -9.69 -5.28
N GLN A 319 -7.54 -9.16 -5.00
CA GLN A 319 -7.30 -7.72 -5.00
C GLN A 319 -7.58 -7.09 -6.36
N ARG A 320 -7.20 -7.75 -7.46
CA ARG A 320 -7.42 -7.26 -8.83
C ARG A 320 -8.90 -7.03 -9.12
N ARG A 321 -9.75 -7.96 -8.68
CA ARG A 321 -11.22 -7.84 -8.79
C ARG A 321 -11.77 -6.60 -8.06
N LEU A 322 -11.10 -6.17 -6.99
CA LEU A 322 -11.49 -5.02 -6.18
C LEU A 322 -10.80 -3.72 -6.59
N THR A 323 -9.79 -3.76 -7.48
CA THR A 323 -8.89 -2.62 -7.77
C THR A 323 -9.64 -1.32 -8.03
N HIS A 324 -10.71 -1.37 -8.83
CA HIS A 324 -11.44 -0.15 -9.16
C HIS A 324 -12.09 0.48 -7.92
N ALA A 325 -12.72 -0.32 -7.06
CA ALA A 325 -13.30 0.11 -5.78
C ALA A 325 -12.21 0.59 -4.80
N LEU A 326 -11.10 -0.16 -4.68
CA LEU A 326 -9.95 0.21 -3.85
C LEU A 326 -9.31 1.53 -4.30
N THR A 327 -9.42 1.85 -5.58
CA THR A 327 -8.84 3.06 -6.17
C THR A 327 -9.78 4.27 -6.00
N HIS A 328 -11.07 4.12 -6.31
CA HIS A 328 -11.99 5.26 -6.47
C HIS A 328 -13.13 5.35 -5.45
N GLY A 329 -13.50 4.23 -4.81
CA GLY A 329 -14.61 4.16 -3.87
C GLY A 329 -14.17 3.56 -2.56
N TYR A 330 -13.06 4.06 -2.03
CA TYR A 330 -12.42 3.57 -0.81
C TYR A 330 -13.08 4.16 0.43
N ASP A 331 -13.32 3.32 1.45
CA ASP A 331 -13.89 3.68 2.75
C ASP A 331 -15.15 4.57 2.66
N VAL A 332 -16.16 4.06 1.96
CA VAL A 332 -17.42 4.77 1.73
C VAL A 332 -18.49 4.38 2.73
N GLY A 333 -19.42 5.28 2.99
CA GLY A 333 -20.54 5.00 3.90
C GLY A 333 -20.09 4.88 5.35
N HIS A 334 -20.80 4.10 6.15
CA HIS A 334 -20.48 3.88 7.55
C HIS A 334 -20.74 2.43 7.92
N VAL A 335 -19.75 1.79 8.55
CA VAL A 335 -19.82 0.44 9.07
C VAL A 335 -19.44 0.48 10.55
N ILE A 336 -20.25 -0.18 11.38
CA ILE A 336 -19.93 -0.41 12.79
C ILE A 336 -20.01 -1.92 13.04
N SER A 337 -19.04 -2.46 13.75
CA SER A 337 -19.00 -3.84 14.21
C SER A 337 -19.30 -3.94 15.71
N ASN A 338 -19.96 -5.01 16.14
CA ASN A 338 -20.03 -5.38 17.57
C ASN A 338 -18.64 -5.70 18.18
N TYR A 339 -17.60 -5.75 17.35
CA TYR A 339 -16.20 -5.93 17.74
C TYR A 339 -15.30 -4.76 17.35
N ASP A 340 -15.85 -3.55 17.25
CA ASP A 340 -15.08 -2.28 17.25
C ASP A 340 -14.51 -1.98 18.64
N THR A 341 -13.86 -2.98 19.23
CA THR A 341 -13.20 -2.92 20.51
C THR A 341 -11.73 -3.29 20.32
N PRO A 342 -10.81 -2.67 21.08
CA PRO A 342 -9.40 -2.97 20.97
C PRO A 342 -9.09 -4.46 21.16
N THR A 343 -8.05 -4.94 20.48
CA THR A 343 -7.57 -6.31 20.65
C THR A 343 -7.12 -6.62 22.07
N SER A 344 -7.30 -7.90 22.42
CA SER A 344 -6.89 -8.47 23.69
C SER A 344 -5.40 -8.80 23.71
N THR A 345 -4.83 -9.08 22.54
CA THR A 345 -3.43 -9.46 22.37
C THR A 345 -2.49 -8.34 22.81
N ALA A 346 -1.58 -8.66 23.73
CA ALA A 346 -0.48 -7.77 24.10
C ALA A 346 0.51 -7.69 22.92
N ILE A 347 0.69 -6.49 22.39
CA ILE A 347 1.63 -6.25 21.30
C ILE A 347 3.00 -6.03 21.94
N PRO A 348 4.00 -6.89 21.70
CA PRO A 348 5.35 -6.62 22.18
C PRO A 348 5.85 -5.32 21.53
N PRO A 349 6.54 -4.44 22.27
CA PRO A 349 7.04 -3.19 21.72
C PRO A 349 8.05 -3.53 20.63
N ALA A 350 7.67 -3.38 19.36
CA ALA A 350 8.69 -3.31 18.33
C ALA A 350 9.15 -1.87 18.27
N THR A 351 10.16 -1.57 19.09
CA THR A 351 11.05 -0.39 19.06
C THR A 351 10.42 1.00 18.80
N GLY A 352 9.10 1.14 18.89
CA GLY A 352 8.35 2.33 18.50
C GLY A 352 6.91 2.34 19.05
N PRO A 353 6.23 3.50 18.95
CA PRO A 353 4.86 3.65 19.45
C PRO A 353 3.90 2.77 18.66
N TYR A 354 3.03 2.05 19.36
CA TYR A 354 1.96 1.24 18.76
C TYR A 354 0.59 1.66 19.27
N ARG A 355 -0.45 1.38 18.50
CA ARG A 355 -1.84 1.54 18.92
C ARG A 355 -2.53 0.18 18.82
N LYS A 356 -3.42 -0.12 19.78
CA LYS A 356 -4.31 -1.27 19.63
C LYS A 356 -5.22 -1.04 18.42
N PHE A 357 -5.43 -2.11 17.67
CA PHE A 357 -6.37 -2.17 16.56
C PHE A 357 -7.66 -2.86 17.02
N ASN A 358 -8.73 -2.76 16.23
CA ASN A 358 -9.99 -3.42 16.55
C ASN A 358 -9.87 -4.94 16.34
N GLN A 359 -10.60 -5.71 17.16
CA GLN A 359 -10.72 -7.15 17.01
C GLN A 359 -11.29 -7.55 15.65
N VAL A 360 -12.16 -6.71 15.07
CA VAL A 360 -12.60 -6.85 13.68
C VAL A 360 -12.21 -5.60 12.91
N GLY A 361 -11.39 -5.77 11.88
CA GLY A 361 -11.16 -4.74 10.87
C GLY A 361 -12.28 -4.75 9.84
N HIS A 362 -12.66 -3.58 9.34
CA HIS A 362 -13.66 -3.50 8.28
C HIS A 362 -13.46 -2.26 7.41
N ILE A 363 -13.75 -2.41 6.13
CA ILE A 363 -13.79 -1.31 5.18
C ILE A 363 -14.84 -1.56 4.12
N LEU A 364 -15.65 -0.55 3.85
CA LEU A 364 -16.66 -0.60 2.80
C LEU A 364 -16.16 0.11 1.55
N LEU A 365 -16.22 -0.58 0.43
CA LEU A 365 -15.82 -0.10 -0.88
C LEU A 365 -17.02 -0.03 -1.82
N HIS A 366 -16.98 0.88 -2.79
CA HIS A 366 -17.99 0.97 -3.85
C HIS A 366 -17.34 1.04 -5.23
N ASP A 367 -17.69 0.08 -6.08
CA ASP A 367 -17.31 0.08 -7.47
C ASP A 367 -18.41 0.74 -8.31
N SER A 368 -18.17 1.98 -8.72
CA SER A 368 -19.13 2.72 -9.53
C SER A 368 -19.32 2.18 -10.95
N ASN A 369 -18.38 1.39 -11.49
CA ASN A 369 -18.48 0.85 -12.85
C ASN A 369 -19.50 -0.29 -12.92
N VAL A 370 -19.52 -1.14 -11.90
CA VAL A 370 -20.47 -2.26 -11.82
C VAL A 370 -21.63 -2.00 -10.87
N GLY A 371 -21.58 -0.91 -10.11
CA GLY A 371 -22.61 -0.55 -9.12
C GLY A 371 -22.69 -1.56 -7.97
N SER A 372 -21.55 -2.15 -7.58
CA SER A 372 -21.44 -3.09 -6.47
C SER A 372 -20.74 -2.45 -5.28
N TYR A 373 -21.09 -2.91 -4.10
CA TYR A 373 -20.37 -2.70 -2.85
C TYR A 373 -19.53 -3.93 -2.52
N PHE A 374 -18.38 -3.69 -1.93
CA PHE A 374 -17.53 -4.71 -1.34
C PHE A 374 -17.24 -4.33 0.11
N LEU A 375 -17.68 -5.14 1.07
CA LEU A 375 -17.30 -4.99 2.47
C LEU A 375 -16.24 -6.03 2.79
N ILE A 376 -15.03 -5.58 3.08
CA ILE A 376 -13.97 -6.44 3.60
C ILE A 376 -14.09 -6.42 5.12
N ALA A 377 -14.18 -7.59 5.74
CA ALA A 377 -14.13 -7.74 7.20
C ALA A 377 -13.08 -8.78 7.57
N THR A 378 -12.25 -8.48 8.56
CA THR A 378 -11.18 -9.37 9.03
C THR A 378 -11.33 -9.65 10.50
N ASN A 379 -11.24 -10.91 10.91
CA ASN A 379 -11.07 -11.25 12.32
C ASN A 379 -9.59 -11.13 12.65
N ASN A 380 -9.23 -10.22 13.54
CA ASN A 380 -7.84 -9.97 13.90
C ASN A 380 -7.40 -10.75 15.16
N GLU A 381 -8.27 -11.63 15.67
CA GLU A 381 -8.03 -12.48 16.83
C GLU A 381 -8.02 -13.98 16.43
N ALA A 382 -7.42 -14.82 17.28
CA ALA A 382 -7.37 -16.26 17.08
C ALA A 382 -8.71 -16.97 17.36
N SER A 383 -9.57 -16.36 18.18
CA SER A 383 -10.89 -16.92 18.50
C SER A 383 -11.95 -16.54 17.46
N PRO A 384 -12.91 -17.43 17.17
CA PRO A 384 -14.04 -17.10 16.31
C PRO A 384 -14.85 -15.89 16.81
N LYS A 385 -15.51 -15.19 15.89
CA LYS A 385 -16.33 -14.00 16.17
C LYS A 385 -17.70 -14.13 15.49
N ASP A 386 -18.76 -13.96 16.27
CA ASP A 386 -20.13 -13.85 15.77
C ASP A 386 -20.41 -12.40 15.41
N LEU A 387 -20.15 -12.11 14.15
CA LEU A 387 -20.08 -10.79 13.59
C LEU A 387 -21.47 -10.21 13.35
N ARG A 388 -21.63 -8.98 13.82
CA ARG A 388 -22.77 -8.12 13.53
C ARG A 388 -22.25 -6.80 13.00
N LEU A 389 -22.50 -6.54 11.71
CA LEU A 389 -22.10 -5.31 11.03
C LEU A 389 -23.31 -4.43 10.72
N ASP A 390 -23.33 -3.23 11.29
CA ASP A 390 -24.31 -2.19 11.01
C ASP A 390 -23.81 -1.29 9.87
N ILE A 391 -24.46 -1.37 8.72
CA ILE A 391 -24.07 -0.68 7.48
C ILE A 391 -25.06 0.45 7.19
N SER A 392 -24.55 1.66 6.95
CA SER A 392 -25.37 2.83 6.67
C SER A 392 -24.65 3.88 5.80
N ARG A 393 -25.34 5.00 5.53
CA ARG A 393 -24.81 6.16 4.78
C ARG A 393 -24.22 5.81 3.39
N LEU A 394 -24.76 4.78 2.74
CA LEU A 394 -24.29 4.33 1.42
C LEU A 394 -24.43 5.45 0.36
N PRO A 395 -23.41 5.67 -0.50
CA PRO A 395 -23.47 6.65 -1.60
C PRO A 395 -24.65 6.43 -2.55
N LYS A 396 -25.00 5.17 -2.79
CA LYS A 396 -26.13 4.73 -3.61
C LYS A 396 -26.96 3.69 -2.86
N ARG A 397 -28.28 3.69 -3.10
CA ARG A 397 -29.17 2.70 -2.50
C ARG A 397 -28.90 1.31 -3.05
N LEU A 398 -29.02 0.31 -2.18
CA LEU A 398 -28.95 -1.09 -2.58
C LEU A 398 -30.13 -1.48 -3.47
N LYS A 399 -29.80 -2.19 -4.55
CA LYS A 399 -30.74 -2.84 -5.47
C LYS A 399 -31.12 -4.24 -5.01
N SER A 400 -30.26 -4.90 -4.23
CA SER A 400 -30.43 -6.24 -3.69
C SER A 400 -29.97 -6.30 -2.23
N LEU A 401 -30.58 -7.19 -1.46
CA LEU A 401 -30.11 -7.53 -0.12
C LEU A 401 -29.27 -8.81 -0.11
N SER A 402 -29.13 -9.50 -1.25
CA SER A 402 -28.27 -10.67 -1.38
C SER A 402 -26.81 -10.27 -1.28
N VAL A 403 -26.08 -11.00 -0.44
CA VAL A 403 -24.66 -10.86 -0.23
C VAL A 403 -23.99 -12.17 -0.62
N THR A 404 -22.86 -12.06 -1.30
CA THR A 404 -22.03 -13.21 -1.65
C THR A 404 -20.63 -13.05 -1.11
N ASP A 405 -20.09 -14.12 -0.52
CA ASP A 405 -18.67 -14.26 -0.24
C ASP A 405 -18.17 -15.43 -1.08
N ARG A 406 -17.43 -15.12 -2.14
CA ARG A 406 -17.00 -16.10 -3.13
C ARG A 406 -15.90 -17.02 -2.60
N TYR A 407 -14.99 -16.48 -1.79
CA TYR A 407 -13.86 -17.25 -1.28
C TYR A 407 -14.33 -18.31 -0.29
N ARG A 408 -15.22 -17.92 0.63
CA ARG A 408 -15.80 -18.85 1.62
C ARG A 408 -17.00 -19.63 1.07
N ASN A 409 -17.38 -19.41 -0.19
CA ASN A 409 -18.55 -19.99 -0.85
C ASN A 409 -19.84 -19.83 -0.01
N ARG A 410 -20.12 -18.61 0.45
CA ARG A 410 -21.29 -18.30 1.28
C ARG A 410 -22.24 -17.35 0.58
N ALA A 411 -23.53 -17.60 0.76
CA ALA A 411 -24.61 -16.68 0.42
C ALA A 411 -25.26 -16.21 1.73
N LEU A 412 -25.39 -14.90 1.88
CA LEU A 412 -25.95 -14.23 3.06
C LEU A 412 -27.02 -13.22 2.63
N LEU A 413 -27.75 -12.68 3.60
CA LEU A 413 -28.75 -11.64 3.36
C LEU A 413 -28.51 -10.45 4.29
N LEU A 414 -28.62 -9.25 3.74
CA LEU A 414 -28.71 -8.03 4.53
C LEU A 414 -30.11 -7.88 5.10
N GLU A 415 -30.20 -7.69 6.41
CA GLU A 415 -31.44 -7.35 7.07
C GLU A 415 -31.66 -5.84 7.01
N ARG A 416 -32.77 -5.40 6.41
CA ARG A 416 -33.14 -3.99 6.38
C ARG A 416 -33.78 -3.60 7.70
N GLN A 417 -33.11 -2.75 8.47
CA GLN A 417 -33.67 -2.19 9.71
C GLN A 417 -34.58 -1.01 9.45
N LYS A 418 -34.08 -0.05 8.67
CA LYS A 418 -34.83 1.11 8.19
C LYS A 418 -34.23 1.62 6.90
N ARG A 419 -34.85 2.64 6.32
CA ARG A 419 -34.37 3.24 5.06
C ARG A 419 -32.89 3.65 5.18
N GLY A 420 -32.03 3.03 4.36
CA GLY A 420 -30.59 3.32 4.32
C GLY A 420 -29.77 2.75 5.48
N LYS A 421 -30.33 1.84 6.28
CA LYS A 421 -29.61 1.09 7.32
C LYS A 421 -29.85 -0.40 7.18
N TYR A 422 -28.75 -1.14 7.17
CA TYR A 422 -28.72 -2.58 6.92
C TYR A 422 -27.85 -3.27 7.97
N ILE A 423 -28.15 -4.53 8.22
CA ILE A 423 -27.36 -5.40 9.08
C ILE A 423 -26.85 -6.57 8.27
N LEU A 424 -25.59 -6.92 8.47
CA LEU A 424 -25.03 -8.19 8.07
C LEU A 424 -24.65 -8.99 9.32
N ASN A 425 -25.19 -10.20 9.44
CA ASN A 425 -24.80 -11.16 10.47
C ASN A 425 -23.98 -12.28 9.82
N ASP A 426 -22.86 -12.65 10.42
CA ASP A 426 -21.99 -13.74 9.95
C ASP A 426 -21.15 -14.30 11.11
N THR A 427 -20.41 -15.38 10.89
CA THR A 427 -19.38 -15.87 11.80
C THR A 427 -18.05 -15.94 11.05
N LEU A 428 -17.00 -15.37 11.66
CA LEU A 428 -15.62 -15.44 11.17
C LEU A 428 -14.82 -16.37 12.09
N ILE A 429 -14.08 -17.33 11.53
CA ILE A 429 -13.11 -18.11 12.32
C ILE A 429 -11.90 -17.22 12.69
N GLY A 430 -11.01 -17.72 13.55
CA GLY A 430 -9.79 -17.01 13.92
C GLY A 430 -8.94 -16.61 12.70
N HIS A 431 -8.53 -15.35 12.62
CA HIS A 431 -7.75 -14.83 11.49
C HIS A 431 -8.40 -15.04 10.11
N ASP A 432 -9.74 -15.06 10.04
CA ASP A 432 -10.49 -15.16 8.79
C ASP A 432 -10.61 -13.80 8.08
N VAL A 433 -10.88 -13.86 6.77
CA VAL A 433 -11.16 -12.70 5.93
C VAL A 433 -12.41 -12.97 5.11
N ALA A 434 -13.40 -12.10 5.27
CA ALA A 434 -14.61 -12.06 4.46
C ALA A 434 -14.57 -10.91 3.46
N ILE A 435 -15.01 -11.18 2.23
CA ILE A 435 -15.20 -10.14 1.21
C ILE A 435 -16.62 -10.27 0.69
N TYR A 436 -17.51 -9.48 1.29
CA TYR A 436 -18.94 -9.47 1.00
C TYR A 436 -19.23 -8.59 -0.21
N GLU A 437 -19.77 -9.17 -1.28
CA GLU A 437 -20.21 -8.47 -2.49
C GLU A 437 -21.74 -8.35 -2.51
N PHE A 438 -22.25 -7.11 -2.68
CA PHE A 438 -23.68 -6.80 -2.76
C PHE A 438 -23.94 -5.56 -3.63
N ARG A 439 -25.20 -5.27 -3.99
CA ARG A 439 -25.56 -4.25 -5.01
C ARG A 439 -26.73 -3.38 -4.61
#